data_AF-A0A4P9WHC4-F1
#
_entry.id   AF-A0A4P9WHC4-F1
#
_cell.length_a   1.000
_cell.length_b   1.000
_cell.length_c   1.000
_cell.angle_alpha   90.00
_cell.angle_beta   90.00
_cell.angle_gamma   90.00
#
_symmetry.space_group_name_H-M   'P 1'
#
loop_
_entity.id
_entity.type
_entity.pdbx_description
1 polymer ?
#
loop_
_entity_poly.entity_id
_entity_poly.type
_entity_poly.pdbx_seq_one_letter_code
_entity_poly.pdbx_strand_id
1 'polypeptide(L)'
;MDTIRVDGNDVLAVYNAVKAARRRAIDGPRPILIEALTYRVGHHSTSDDSSAYRSKTEVSDWAKQDSPMNRFRKYLESKSLWSDEEEKAFRKSTRTEVLASFAAAEKLKKPAVEHLWTDVYAGETPWNLAEQKRELEDLMRKYPEHYDASGYAPSQ
;
A
#
# COMPACT_ATOMS: atom_id res chain seq x y z
N MET A 1 0.13 16.31 25.24
CA MET A 1 0.35 15.85 23.84
C MET A 1 0.24 17.08 22.96
N ASP A 2 1.25 17.36 22.13
CA ASP A 2 1.12 18.47 21.16
C ASP A 2 0.26 18.01 20.00
N THR A 3 -0.53 18.92 19.42
CA THR A 3 -1.46 18.61 18.34
C THR A 3 -1.37 19.67 17.26
N ILE A 4 -1.41 19.27 16.00
CA ILE A 4 -1.54 20.17 14.86
C ILE A 4 -2.45 19.56 13.80
N ARG A 5 -3.30 20.39 13.20
CA ARG A 5 -4.09 20.04 12.02
C ARG A 5 -3.43 20.68 10.80
N VAL A 6 -3.30 19.91 9.72
CA VAL A 6 -2.68 20.35 8.47
C VAL A 6 -3.57 20.04 7.28
N ASP A 7 -3.42 20.82 6.22
CA ASP A 7 -3.91 20.46 4.90
C ASP A 7 -3.13 19.23 4.40
N GLY A 8 -3.80 18.08 4.31
CA GLY A 8 -3.21 16.81 3.90
C GLY A 8 -2.98 16.71 2.38
N ASN A 9 -3.57 17.61 1.59
CA ASN A 9 -3.35 17.69 0.15
C ASN A 9 -2.21 18.66 -0.21
N ASP A 10 -1.63 19.34 0.79
CA ASP A 10 -0.41 20.13 0.63
C ASP A 10 0.81 19.34 1.14
N VAL A 11 1.59 18.80 0.18
CA VAL A 11 2.78 18.00 0.50
C VAL A 11 3.83 18.76 1.32
N LEU A 12 3.93 20.09 1.13
CA LEU A 12 4.91 20.91 1.86
C LEU A 12 4.42 21.21 3.27
N ALA A 13 3.11 21.45 3.47
CA ALA A 13 2.53 21.62 4.79
C ALA A 13 2.69 20.35 5.64
N VAL A 14 2.37 19.18 5.06
CA VAL A 14 2.56 17.87 5.70
C VAL A 14 4.04 17.65 6.02
N TYR A 15 4.94 17.86 5.06
CA TYR A 15 6.39 17.71 5.28
C TYR A 15 6.90 18.58 6.43
N ASN A 16 6.51 19.86 6.46
CA ASN A 16 6.96 20.80 7.50
C ASN A 16 6.45 20.42 8.89
N ALA A 17 5.17 20.04 8.99
CA ALA A 17 4.58 19.59 10.25
C ALA A 17 5.24 18.31 10.77
N VAL A 18 5.43 17.32 9.90
CA VAL A 18 6.12 16.06 10.25
C VAL A 18 7.56 16.31 10.65
N LYS A 19 8.30 17.16 9.92
CA LYS A 19 9.69 17.51 10.23
C LYS A 19 9.81 18.17 11.60
N ALA A 20 8.91 19.12 11.90
CA ALA A 20 8.89 19.80 13.20
C ALA A 20 8.49 18.84 14.33
N ALA A 21 7.47 18.00 14.12
CA ALA A 21 7.02 17.03 15.11
C ALA A 21 8.11 15.99 15.42
N ARG A 22 8.77 15.43 14.39
CA ARG A 22 9.89 14.50 14.57
C ARG A 22 11.00 15.12 15.41
N ARG A 23 11.41 16.36 15.09
CA ARG A 23 12.43 17.07 15.86
C ARG A 23 12.03 17.18 17.33
N ARG A 24 10.83 17.68 17.61
CA ARG A 24 10.33 17.85 18.99
C ARG A 24 10.22 16.53 19.74
N ALA A 25 9.76 15.47 19.08
CA ALA A 25 9.62 14.15 19.67
C ALA A 25 10.98 13.51 20.01
N ILE A 26 12.07 13.87 19.33
CA ILE A 26 13.43 13.41 19.63
C ILE A 26 14.07 14.30 20.71
N ASP A 27 13.99 15.62 20.56
CA ASP A 27 14.64 16.59 21.46
C ASP A 27 13.99 16.61 22.86
N GLY A 28 12.67 16.37 22.94
CA GLY A 28 11.90 16.34 24.17
C GLY A 28 10.85 15.24 24.12
N PRO A 29 11.20 13.97 24.43
CA PRO A 29 10.38 12.79 24.18
C PRO A 29 8.94 12.91 24.69
N ARG A 30 8.03 13.24 23.76
CA ARG A 30 6.59 13.35 24.01
C ARG A 30 5.81 13.00 22.75
N PRO A 31 4.61 12.41 22.88
CA PRO A 31 3.75 12.16 21.74
C PRO A 31 3.27 13.48 21.12
N ILE A 32 3.17 13.47 19.79
CA ILE A 32 2.66 14.57 18.98
C ILE A 32 1.68 13.98 17.96
N LEU A 33 0.48 14.54 17.90
CA LEU A 33 -0.55 14.17 16.94
C LEU A 33 -0.58 15.16 15.78
N ILE A 34 -0.56 14.64 14.56
CA ILE A 34 -0.79 15.41 13.32
C ILE A 34 -2.07 14.89 12.69
N GLU A 35 -3.07 15.76 12.54
CA GLU A 35 -4.29 15.49 11.78
C GLU A 35 -4.15 16.08 10.37
N ALA A 36 -3.91 15.21 9.39
CA ALA A 36 -3.84 15.61 7.98
C ALA A 36 -5.23 15.48 7.34
N LEU A 37 -5.89 16.61 7.08
CA LEU A 37 -7.20 16.60 6.43
C LEU A 37 -7.04 16.30 4.93
N THR A 38 -7.62 15.19 4.48
CA THR A 38 -7.55 14.73 3.09
C THR A 38 -8.87 14.07 2.67
N TYR A 39 -8.95 13.66 1.40
CA TYR A 39 -10.14 13.05 0.82
C TYR A 39 -9.83 11.74 0.09
N ARG A 40 -10.54 10.67 0.45
CA ARG A 40 -10.43 9.37 -0.25
C ARG A 40 -11.19 9.43 -1.56
N VAL A 41 -10.54 9.82 -2.66
CA VAL A 41 -11.18 9.90 -3.99
C VAL A 41 -11.74 8.54 -4.45
N GLY A 42 -10.99 7.46 -4.26
CA GLY A 42 -11.43 6.10 -4.61
C GLY A 42 -12.50 5.53 -3.68
N HIS A 43 -13.08 4.40 -4.06
CA HIS A 43 -13.95 3.60 -3.18
C HIS A 43 -13.20 3.14 -1.91
N HIS A 44 -13.92 2.63 -0.92
CA HIS A 44 -13.29 2.11 0.29
C HIS A 44 -12.37 0.92 0.00
N SER A 45 -12.82 0.02 -0.87
CA SER A 45 -12.13 -1.18 -1.32
C SER A 45 -12.72 -1.67 -2.64
N THR A 46 -12.23 -2.80 -3.17
CA THR A 46 -12.82 -3.46 -4.35
C THR A 46 -14.21 -4.05 -4.10
N SER A 47 -14.62 -4.19 -2.84
CA SER A 47 -15.94 -4.69 -2.44
C SER A 47 -16.95 -3.59 -2.11
N ASP A 48 -16.57 -2.32 -2.26
CA ASP A 48 -17.37 -1.16 -1.87
C ASP A 48 -17.79 -0.33 -3.10
N ASP A 49 -19.08 0.00 -3.18
CA ASP A 49 -19.57 1.05 -4.07
C ASP A 49 -19.93 2.29 -3.27
N SER A 50 -18.96 3.20 -3.20
CA SER A 50 -19.16 4.46 -2.50
C SER A 50 -20.26 5.35 -3.06
N SER A 51 -20.66 5.18 -4.33
CA SER A 51 -21.71 6.02 -4.91
C SER A 51 -23.08 5.81 -4.25
N ALA A 52 -23.23 4.73 -3.48
CA ALA A 52 -24.39 4.48 -2.63
C ALA A 52 -24.53 5.45 -1.45
N TYR A 53 -23.44 6.07 -0.99
CA TYR A 53 -23.45 6.90 0.23
C TYR A 53 -22.71 8.25 0.12
N ARG A 54 -22.16 8.58 -1.05
CA ARG A 54 -21.61 9.92 -1.34
C ARG A 54 -21.88 10.34 -2.77
N SER A 55 -21.99 11.64 -2.99
CA SER A 55 -22.30 12.18 -4.32
C SER A 55 -21.08 12.08 -5.26
N LYS A 56 -21.34 11.73 -6.53
CA LYS A 56 -20.29 11.72 -7.57
C LYS A 56 -19.71 13.13 -7.81
N THR A 57 -20.51 14.17 -7.61
CA THR A 57 -20.10 15.57 -7.74
C THR A 57 -19.04 15.94 -6.71
N GLU A 58 -19.29 15.65 -5.43
CA GLU A 58 -18.32 15.90 -4.35
C GLU A 58 -16.98 15.21 -4.63
N VAL A 59 -17.00 13.93 -5.02
CA VAL A 59 -15.77 13.18 -5.36
C VAL A 59 -15.03 13.82 -6.53
N SER A 60 -15.75 14.23 -7.59
CA SER A 60 -15.19 14.91 -8.74
C SER A 60 -14.55 16.24 -8.37
N ASP A 61 -15.19 17.01 -7.49
CA ASP A 61 -14.68 18.31 -7.04
C ASP A 61 -13.37 18.16 -6.28
N TRP A 62 -13.29 17.23 -5.33
CA TRP A 62 -12.03 16.91 -4.65
C TRP A 62 -10.95 16.44 -5.62
N ALA A 63 -11.28 15.53 -6.54
CA ALA A 63 -10.31 14.98 -7.50
C ALA A 63 -9.74 16.04 -8.46
N LYS A 64 -10.55 17.03 -8.86
CA LYS A 64 -10.15 18.07 -9.83
C LYS A 64 -9.52 19.27 -9.15
N GLN A 65 -10.14 19.76 -8.08
CA GLN A 65 -9.80 21.05 -7.48
C GLN A 65 -8.67 20.91 -6.46
N ASP A 66 -8.69 19.85 -5.65
CA ASP A 66 -7.77 19.69 -4.52
C ASP A 66 -6.99 18.36 -4.56
N SER A 67 -6.47 18.02 -5.73
CA SER A 67 -5.55 16.89 -5.88
C SER A 67 -4.13 17.29 -5.44
N PRO A 68 -3.49 16.55 -4.51
CA PRO A 68 -2.13 16.85 -4.06
C PRO A 68 -1.12 16.82 -5.20
N MET A 69 -1.30 15.89 -6.15
CA MET A 69 -0.43 15.78 -7.33
C MET A 69 -0.55 17.02 -8.22
N ASN A 70 -1.78 17.46 -8.50
CA ASN A 70 -1.99 18.64 -9.35
C ASN A 70 -1.50 19.92 -8.68
N ARG A 71 -1.73 20.08 -7.37
CA ARG A 71 -1.27 21.23 -6.58
C ARG A 71 0.25 21.33 -6.58
N PHE A 72 0.93 20.23 -6.25
CA PHE A 72 2.38 20.24 -6.19
C PHE A 72 3.02 20.38 -7.57
N ARG A 73 2.44 19.76 -8.60
CA ARG A 73 2.88 19.96 -9.98
C ARG A 73 2.83 21.43 -10.41
N LYS A 74 1.71 22.12 -10.18
CA LYS A 74 1.58 23.55 -10.48
C LYS A 74 2.60 24.39 -9.73
N TYR A 75 2.90 24.04 -8.48
CA TYR A 75 3.97 24.68 -7.70
C TYR A 75 5.33 24.50 -8.37
N LEU A 76 5.70 23.30 -8.80
CA LEU A 76 6.97 23.04 -9.48
C LEU A 76 7.07 23.75 -10.83
N GLU A 77 6.00 23.75 -11.64
CA GLU A 77 5.93 24.47 -12.91
C GLU A 77 6.09 25.99 -12.71
N SER A 78 5.48 26.56 -11.67
CA SER A 78 5.64 27.98 -11.31
C SER A 78 7.07 28.35 -10.91
N LYS A 79 7.89 27.36 -10.55
CA LYS A 79 9.31 27.50 -10.21
C LYS A 79 10.23 27.08 -11.35
N SER A 80 9.69 26.71 -12.51
CA SER A 80 10.44 26.15 -13.64
C SER A 80 11.26 24.91 -13.24
N LEU A 81 10.74 24.13 -12.29
CA LEU A 81 11.33 22.86 -11.82
C LEU A 81 10.64 21.64 -12.43
N TRP A 82 9.61 21.84 -13.24
CA TRP A 82 8.86 20.80 -13.94
C TRP A 82 8.24 21.35 -15.22
N SER A 83 8.07 20.49 -16.22
CA SER A 83 7.51 20.80 -17.54
C SER A 83 6.52 19.72 -18.01
N ASP A 84 5.74 20.05 -19.04
CA ASP A 84 4.82 19.09 -19.67
C ASP A 84 5.57 17.93 -20.35
N GLU A 85 6.77 18.19 -20.88
CA GLU A 85 7.64 17.18 -21.48
C GLU A 85 8.14 16.19 -20.42
N GLU A 86 8.61 16.70 -19.28
CA GLU A 86 9.04 15.88 -18.13
C GLU A 86 7.88 15.06 -17.56
N GLU A 87 6.69 15.65 -17.42
CA GLU A 87 5.50 14.92 -16.99
C GLU A 87 5.21 13.73 -17.92
N LYS A 88 5.17 13.96 -19.24
CA LYS A 88 4.85 12.91 -20.22
C LYS A 88 5.89 11.80 -20.18
N ALA A 89 7.18 12.16 -20.09
CA ALA A 89 8.27 11.21 -19.98
C ALA A 89 8.20 10.41 -18.67
N PHE A 90 7.92 11.07 -17.54
CA PHE A 90 7.77 10.45 -16.24
C PHE A 90 6.58 9.48 -16.18
N ARG A 91 5.41 9.89 -16.69
CA ARG A 91 4.23 9.00 -16.76
C ARG A 91 4.49 7.77 -17.63
N LYS A 92 5.16 7.95 -18.77
CA LYS A 92 5.48 6.84 -19.67
C LYS A 92 6.45 5.85 -19.01
N SER A 93 7.53 6.34 -18.43
CA SER A 93 8.54 5.49 -17.76
C SER A 93 7.94 4.77 -16.55
N THR A 94 7.21 5.48 -15.68
CA THR A 94 6.52 4.90 -14.52
C THR A 94 5.52 3.81 -14.94
N ARG A 95 4.73 4.05 -15.99
CA ARG A 95 3.79 3.04 -16.50
C ARG A 95 4.52 1.78 -16.98
N THR A 96 5.63 1.93 -17.69
CA THR A 96 6.45 0.81 -18.14
C THR A 96 7.00 0.02 -16.95
N GLU A 97 7.51 0.70 -15.93
CA GLU A 97 8.03 0.06 -14.71
C GLU A 97 6.94 -0.72 -13.98
N VAL A 98 5.78 -0.10 -13.74
CA VAL A 98 4.65 -0.76 -13.06
C VAL A 98 4.18 -2.00 -13.82
N LEU A 99 4.06 -1.92 -15.15
CA LEU A 99 3.65 -3.08 -15.97
C LEU A 99 4.71 -4.18 -15.99
N ALA A 100 6.00 -3.83 -15.99
CA ALA A 100 7.07 -4.80 -15.89
C ALA A 100 7.06 -5.52 -14.53
N SER A 101 6.90 -4.77 -13.42
CA SER A 101 6.77 -5.35 -12.08
C SER A 101 5.53 -6.22 -11.95
N PHE A 102 4.39 -5.80 -12.51
CA PHE A 102 3.16 -6.59 -12.53
C PHE A 102 3.35 -7.91 -13.28
N ALA A 103 3.89 -7.86 -14.50
CA ALA A 103 4.15 -9.06 -15.31
C ALA A 103 5.20 -9.99 -14.68
N ALA A 104 6.17 -9.45 -13.94
CA ALA A 104 7.12 -10.25 -13.17
C ALA A 104 6.42 -10.94 -11.99
N ALA A 105 5.56 -10.22 -11.26
CA ALA A 105 4.81 -10.76 -10.12
C ALA A 105 3.83 -11.88 -10.53
N GLU A 106 3.12 -11.74 -11.66
CA GLU A 106 2.18 -12.77 -12.15
C GLU A 106 2.85 -14.09 -12.55
N LYS A 107 4.15 -14.06 -12.87
CA LYS A 107 4.92 -15.25 -13.21
C LYS A 107 5.44 -16.00 -11.99
N LEU A 108 5.40 -15.38 -10.81
CA LEU A 108 5.84 -16.03 -9.58
C LEU A 108 4.84 -17.12 -9.21
N LYS A 109 5.36 -18.27 -8.84
CA LYS A 109 4.55 -19.29 -8.17
C LYS A 109 4.06 -18.75 -6.84
N LYS A 110 2.91 -19.23 -6.39
CA LYS A 110 2.43 -19.01 -5.03
C LYS A 110 3.47 -19.53 -4.02
N PRO A 111 3.51 -18.99 -2.79
CA PRO A 111 4.39 -19.51 -1.73
C PRO A 111 4.23 -21.02 -1.55
N ALA A 112 5.24 -21.72 -1.03
CA ALA A 112 5.11 -23.15 -0.76
C ALA A 112 3.96 -23.40 0.24
N VAL A 113 3.22 -24.50 0.06
CA VAL A 113 2.06 -24.83 0.92
C VAL A 113 2.49 -24.94 2.40
N GLU A 114 3.72 -25.37 2.66
CA GLU A 114 4.27 -25.46 4.00
C GLU A 114 4.36 -24.12 4.76
N HIS A 115 4.39 -22.99 4.05
CA HIS A 115 4.41 -21.68 4.68
C HIS A 115 3.10 -21.36 5.43
N LEU A 116 2.08 -22.21 5.29
CA LEU A 116 0.86 -22.13 6.11
C LEU A 116 1.15 -22.27 7.62
N TRP A 117 2.23 -22.98 8.01
CA TRP A 117 2.57 -23.23 9.42
C TRP A 117 3.82 -22.49 9.90
N THR A 118 4.52 -21.77 9.03
CA THR A 118 5.68 -20.96 9.42
C THR A 118 5.24 -19.60 9.94
N ASP A 119 6.14 -18.89 10.63
CA ASP A 119 5.94 -17.52 11.14
C ASP A 119 4.80 -17.32 12.17
N VAL A 120 4.18 -18.40 12.67
CA VAL A 120 3.16 -18.35 13.74
C VAL A 120 3.81 -18.09 15.10
N TYR A 121 4.91 -18.80 15.39
CA TYR A 121 5.70 -18.65 16.61
C TYR A 121 7.17 -18.42 16.24
N ALA A 122 7.88 -17.66 17.07
CA ALA A 122 9.33 -17.59 16.99
C ALA A 122 9.97 -18.85 17.59
N GLY A 123 11.08 -19.30 17.01
CA GLY A 123 11.80 -20.50 17.48
C GLY A 123 11.24 -21.78 16.87
N GLU A 124 11.24 -22.87 17.65
CA GLU A 124 10.79 -24.18 17.18
C GLU A 124 9.26 -24.21 16.97
N THR A 125 8.84 -24.83 15.87
CA THR A 125 7.43 -25.05 15.57
C THR A 125 6.79 -25.93 16.66
N PRO A 126 5.73 -25.44 17.36
CA PRO A 126 5.01 -26.25 18.33
C PRO A 126 4.51 -27.57 17.74
N TRP A 127 4.52 -28.62 18.56
CA TRP A 127 4.20 -29.99 18.13
C TRP A 127 2.86 -30.12 17.41
N ASN A 128 1.85 -29.34 17.83
CA ASN A 128 0.51 -29.36 17.26
C ASN A 128 0.46 -28.72 15.87
N LEU A 129 1.29 -27.71 15.58
CA LEU A 129 1.42 -27.17 14.21
C LEU A 129 2.19 -28.14 13.31
N ALA A 130 3.21 -28.81 13.85
CA ALA A 130 3.91 -29.85 13.12
C ALA A 130 3.01 -31.06 12.81
N GLU A 131 2.08 -31.40 13.70
CA GLU A 131 1.04 -32.41 13.47
C GLU A 131 0.09 -31.99 12.35
N GLN A 132 -0.49 -30.78 12.42
CA GLN A 132 -1.37 -30.26 11.37
C GLN A 132 -0.68 -30.19 9.99
N LYS A 133 0.62 -29.84 9.93
CA LYS A 133 1.42 -29.89 8.70
C LYS A 133 1.43 -31.30 8.11
N ARG A 134 1.77 -32.31 8.92
CA ARG A 134 1.80 -33.71 8.49
C ARG A 134 0.43 -34.20 8.03
N GLU A 135 -0.64 -33.82 8.72
CA GLU A 135 -2.00 -34.20 8.33
C GLU A 135 -2.37 -33.69 6.93
N LEU A 136 -2.05 -32.44 6.58
CA LEU A 136 -2.31 -31.94 5.23
C LEU A 136 -1.42 -32.62 4.18
N GLU A 137 -0.14 -32.85 4.49
CA GLU A 137 0.78 -33.57 3.59
C GLU A 137 0.26 -34.98 3.27
N ASP A 138 -0.26 -35.69 4.26
CA ASP A 138 -0.87 -37.01 4.08
C ASP A 138 -2.17 -36.95 3.26
N LEU A 139 -3.02 -35.93 3.49
CA LEU A 139 -4.22 -35.70 2.68
C LEU A 139 -3.90 -35.41 1.21
N MET A 140 -2.93 -34.53 0.95
CA MET A 140 -2.48 -34.20 -0.41
C MET A 140 -1.90 -35.43 -1.12
N ARG A 141 -1.19 -36.30 -0.39
CA ARG A 141 -0.67 -37.57 -0.94
C ARG A 141 -1.79 -38.56 -1.25
N LYS A 142 -2.81 -38.63 -0.39
CA LYS A 142 -3.92 -39.58 -0.52
C LYS A 142 -4.93 -39.17 -1.60
N TYR A 143 -5.12 -37.87 -1.82
CA TYR A 143 -6.12 -37.31 -2.73
C TYR A 143 -5.54 -36.25 -3.69
N PRO A 144 -4.50 -36.59 -4.47
CA PRO A 144 -3.79 -35.61 -5.31
C PRO A 144 -4.70 -34.89 -6.32
N GLU A 145 -5.77 -35.53 -6.78
CA GLU A 145 -6.76 -34.97 -7.69
C GLU A 145 -7.59 -33.80 -7.10
N HIS A 146 -7.61 -33.67 -5.77
CA HIS A 146 -8.32 -32.61 -5.06
C HIS A 146 -7.42 -31.45 -4.65
N TYR A 147 -6.10 -31.59 -4.81
CA TYR A 147 -5.10 -30.60 -4.38
C TYR A 147 -4.11 -30.28 -5.51
N ASP A 148 -4.50 -29.41 -6.44
CA ASP A 148 -3.59 -28.89 -7.47
C ASP A 148 -2.59 -27.88 -6.87
N ALA A 149 -1.39 -28.39 -6.57
CA ALA A 149 -0.27 -27.60 -6.08
C ALA A 149 0.71 -27.15 -7.19
N SER A 150 0.39 -27.34 -8.48
CA SER A 150 1.32 -27.04 -9.59
C SER A 150 1.77 -25.58 -9.65
N GLY A 151 0.87 -24.67 -9.26
CA GLY A 151 1.10 -23.22 -9.17
C GLY A 151 1.81 -22.75 -7.90
N TYR A 152 2.18 -23.66 -6.98
CA TYR A 152 2.88 -23.35 -5.73
C TYR A 152 4.37 -23.69 -5.86
N ALA A 153 5.22 -22.92 -5.18
CA ALA A 153 6.64 -23.20 -5.04
C ALA A 153 6.85 -24.53 -4.30
N PRO A 154 7.94 -25.26 -4.58
CA PRO A 154 8.27 -26.47 -3.82
C PRO A 154 8.55 -26.09 -2.36
N SER A 155 8.21 -26.99 -1.44
CA SER A 155 8.69 -26.94 -0.06
C SER A 155 10.22 -26.99 -0.02
N GLN A 156 10.83 -26.29 0.94
CA GLN A 156 12.28 -26.24 1.15
C GLN A 156 12.78 -27.35 2.08
#